data_AF-A0A2G6ZRG7-F1
#
_entry.id   AF-A0A2G6ZRG7-F1
#
_cell.length_a   1.000
_cell.length_b   1.000
_cell.length_c   1.000
_cell.angle_alpha   90.00
_cell.angle_beta   90.00
_cell.angle_gamma   90.00
#
_symmetry.space_group_name_H-M   'P 1'
#
loop_
_entity.id
_entity.type
_entity.pdbx_description
1 polymer ?
#
loop_
_entity_poly.entity_id
_entity_poly.type
_entity_poly.pdbx_seq_one_letter_code
_entity_poly.pdbx_strand_id
1 'polypeptide(L)'
;MTNHHQTETEALRLAAASPQADEAPAEDSEEQQDLDALCEQWVRWKATRRFYAPPSKIGSILGQLSGARTRPLRTDGPDAICSAELAAFHIAYASQPDALDKRVFDLYYVHRVAPVKTAAAALKISRKHFYSVLGDFRKRLYMASQGILAAKTELPGSNQTTSISTP
;
A
#
# COMPACT_ATOMS: atom_id res chain seq x y z
N MET A 1 -10.24 -0.19 -23.58
CA MET A 1 -10.38 -0.24 -22.11
C MET A 1 -9.95 -1.62 -21.60
N THR A 2 -8.67 -2.00 -21.74
CA THR A 2 -8.22 -3.41 -21.56
C THR A 2 -6.81 -3.57 -20.96
N ASN A 3 -6.22 -2.53 -20.36
CA ASN A 3 -4.79 -2.59 -19.97
C ASN A 3 -4.54 -2.93 -18.49
N HIS A 4 -5.49 -2.66 -17.57
CA HIS A 4 -5.28 -2.89 -16.13
C HIS A 4 -5.21 -4.37 -15.76
N HIS A 5 -6.13 -5.16 -16.31
CA HIS A 5 -6.19 -6.58 -16.04
C HIS A 5 -4.95 -7.32 -16.58
N GLN A 6 -4.38 -6.83 -17.69
CA GLN A 6 -3.16 -7.36 -18.30
C GLN A 6 -1.94 -7.11 -17.40
N THR A 7 -1.75 -5.88 -16.93
CA THR A 7 -0.65 -5.53 -16.02
C THR A 7 -0.72 -6.27 -14.69
N GLU A 8 -1.93 -6.49 -14.16
CA GLU A 8 -2.15 -7.23 -12.93
C GLU A 8 -1.84 -8.73 -13.11
N THR A 9 -2.25 -9.32 -14.24
CA THR A 9 -1.91 -10.71 -14.59
C THR A 9 -0.43 -10.94 -14.86
N GLU A 10 0.27 -9.94 -15.42
CA GLU A 10 1.73 -10.02 -15.62
C GLU A 10 2.49 -9.85 -14.31
N ALA A 11 2.08 -8.91 -13.44
CA ALA A 11 2.66 -8.73 -12.12
C ALA A 11 2.52 -9.98 -11.24
N LEU A 12 1.37 -10.66 -11.29
CA LEU A 12 1.14 -11.92 -10.56
C LEU A 12 2.06 -13.06 -11.03
N ARG A 13 2.43 -13.09 -12.31
CA ARG A 13 3.33 -14.12 -12.88
C ARG A 13 4.78 -13.93 -12.46
N LEU A 14 5.19 -12.70 -12.14
CA LEU A 14 6.55 -12.35 -11.71
C LEU A 14 6.78 -12.53 -10.21
N ALA A 15 5.74 -12.73 -9.41
CA ALA A 15 5.83 -12.90 -7.97
C ALA A 15 6.22 -14.34 -7.57
N ALA A 16 7.46 -14.76 -7.87
CA ALA A 16 8.06 -15.94 -7.27
C ALA A 16 9.60 -15.85 -7.11
N ALA A 17 10.07 -16.44 -6.00
CA ALA A 17 11.42 -16.58 -5.45
C ALA A 17 12.00 -15.39 -4.63
N SER A 18 12.30 -15.71 -3.37
CA SER A 18 12.87 -14.88 -2.29
C SER A 18 14.27 -14.33 -2.64
N PRO A 19 14.74 -13.22 -2.02
CA PRO A 19 15.80 -12.39 -2.59
C PRO A 19 17.21 -12.95 -2.38
N GLN A 20 17.97 -12.96 -3.46
CA GLN A 20 19.43 -12.89 -3.43
C GLN A 20 19.79 -11.42 -3.21
N ALA A 21 20.49 -11.13 -2.13
CA ALA A 21 20.91 -9.80 -1.72
C ALA A 21 22.07 -9.32 -2.62
N ASP A 22 21.75 -8.74 -3.77
CA ASP A 22 22.73 -7.99 -4.55
C ASP A 22 22.08 -6.68 -5.00
N GLU A 23 22.79 -5.59 -4.70
CA GLU A 23 22.50 -4.21 -5.13
C GLU A 23 21.44 -3.43 -4.32
N ALA A 24 21.74 -3.17 -3.04
CA ALA A 24 21.11 -2.08 -2.29
C ALA A 24 21.54 -0.71 -2.88
N PRO A 25 20.62 0.26 -3.09
CA PRO A 25 21.00 1.59 -3.57
C PRO A 25 21.75 2.37 -2.50
N ALA A 26 22.57 3.31 -2.96
CA ALA A 26 23.47 4.13 -2.17
C ALA A 26 22.76 4.96 -1.09
N GLU A 27 23.26 4.86 0.15
CA GLU A 27 23.15 5.81 1.26
C GLU A 27 21.87 6.68 1.25
N ASP A 28 20.74 6.08 1.59
CA ASP A 28 19.51 6.83 1.85
C ASP A 28 19.73 7.75 3.07
N SER A 29 19.51 9.06 2.89
CA SER A 29 19.48 10.03 3.98
C SER A 29 18.52 9.55 5.10
N GLU A 30 18.79 9.86 6.37
CA GLU A 30 17.98 9.42 7.52
C GLU A 30 16.47 9.65 7.31
N GLU A 31 16.09 10.80 6.75
CA GLU A 31 14.70 11.12 6.39
C GLU A 31 14.09 10.13 5.39
N GLN A 32 14.88 9.67 4.42
CA GLN A 32 14.45 8.71 3.41
C GLN A 32 14.29 7.30 4.01
N GLN A 33 15.13 6.95 4.99
CA GLN A 33 15.02 5.69 5.74
C GLN A 33 13.76 5.67 6.62
N ASP A 34 13.46 6.78 7.30
CA ASP A 34 12.24 6.91 8.11
C ASP A 34 10.97 6.79 7.26
N LEU A 35 10.96 7.45 6.09
CA LEU A 35 9.86 7.34 5.13
C LEU A 35 9.71 5.92 4.57
N ASP A 36 10.81 5.22 4.32
CA ASP A 36 10.81 3.84 3.87
C ASP A 36 10.23 2.90 4.95
N ALA A 37 10.64 3.09 6.20
CA ALA A 37 10.13 2.34 7.35
C ALA A 37 8.62 2.55 7.53
N LEU A 38 8.13 3.79 7.39
CA LEU A 38 6.69 4.10 7.43
C LEU A 38 5.93 3.42 6.29
N CYS A 39 6.47 3.44 5.07
CA CYS A 39 5.87 2.75 3.92
C CYS A 39 5.81 1.23 4.14
N GLU A 40 6.89 0.63 4.65
CA GLU A 40 6.94 -0.79 5.00
C GLU A 40 5.93 -1.16 6.10
N GLN A 41 5.78 -0.32 7.12
CA GLN A 41 4.75 -0.48 8.16
C GLN A 41 3.34 -0.43 7.57
N TRP A 42 3.09 0.52 6.66
CA TRP A 42 1.82 0.62 5.95
C TRP A 42 1.54 -0.60 5.06
N VAL A 43 2.54 -1.15 4.35
CA VAL A 43 2.36 -2.37 3.54
C VAL A 43 1.98 -3.56 4.43
N ARG A 44 2.69 -3.73 5.56
CA ARG A 44 2.38 -4.79 6.54
C ARG A 44 0.94 -4.63 7.04
N TRP A 45 0.54 -3.41 7.38
CA TRP A 45 -0.81 -3.09 7.80
C TRP A 45 -1.87 -3.30 6.69
N LYS A 46 -1.58 -2.95 5.44
CA LYS A 46 -2.46 -3.19 4.27
C LYS A 46 -2.66 -4.69 4.03
N ALA A 47 -1.60 -5.49 4.18
CA ALA A 47 -1.64 -6.94 4.01
C ALA A 47 -2.48 -7.62 5.10
N THR A 48 -2.39 -7.16 6.37
CA THR A 48 -3.23 -7.67 7.47
C THR A 48 -4.67 -7.20 7.37
N ARG A 49 -4.94 -6.01 6.79
CA ARG A 49 -6.31 -5.44 6.63
C ARG A 49 -7.24 -6.21 5.69
N ARG A 50 -6.81 -7.30 5.08
CA ARG A 50 -7.70 -8.24 4.34
C ARG A 50 -8.86 -8.76 5.21
N PHE A 51 -8.82 -8.56 6.53
CA PHE A 51 -9.88 -8.90 7.49
C PHE A 51 -10.99 -7.84 7.72
N TYR A 52 -10.92 -6.63 7.14
CA TYR A 52 -12.06 -5.69 7.17
C TYR A 52 -13.06 -5.91 6.01
N ALA A 53 -12.69 -6.74 5.03
CA ALA A 53 -13.64 -7.39 4.15
C ALA A 53 -13.97 -8.77 4.74
N PRO A 54 -15.20 -9.30 4.57
CA PRO A 54 -15.49 -10.67 4.96
C PRO A 54 -14.39 -11.59 4.41
N PRO A 55 -13.85 -12.52 5.20
CA PRO A 55 -12.79 -13.41 4.73
C PRO A 55 -13.24 -13.98 3.39
N SER A 56 -12.40 -13.82 2.36
CA SER A 56 -12.65 -14.44 1.06
C SER A 56 -12.94 -15.91 1.36
N LYS A 57 -14.16 -16.39 1.10
CA LYS A 57 -14.59 -17.78 1.34
C LYS A 57 -13.78 -18.69 0.40
N ILE A 58 -12.51 -18.91 0.73
CA ILE A 58 -11.63 -19.84 0.05
C ILE A 58 -12.02 -21.20 0.60
N GLY A 59 -13.00 -21.82 -0.06
CA GLY A 59 -13.51 -23.12 0.31
C GLY A 59 -14.93 -23.29 -0.17
N SER A 60 -15.11 -23.64 -1.44
CA SER A 60 -16.29 -24.42 -1.83
C SER A 60 -16.27 -25.72 -1.01
N ILE A 61 -17.43 -26.25 -0.63
CA ILE A 61 -17.57 -27.52 0.11
C ILE A 61 -16.79 -28.66 -0.60
N LEU A 62 -16.68 -28.61 -1.94
CA LEU A 62 -15.84 -29.53 -2.71
C LEU A 62 -14.33 -29.38 -2.43
N GLY A 63 -13.85 -28.16 -2.21
CA GLY A 63 -12.45 -27.89 -1.86
C GLY A 63 -12.06 -28.37 -0.46
N GLN A 64 -13.05 -28.50 0.44
CA GLN A 64 -12.84 -29.10 1.77
C GLN A 64 -12.75 -30.63 1.71
N LEU A 65 -13.47 -31.26 0.76
CA LEU A 65 -13.44 -32.72 0.54
C LEU A 65 -12.22 -33.19 -0.29
N SER A 66 -11.68 -32.34 -1.18
CA SER A 66 -10.63 -32.75 -2.10
C SER A 66 -9.24 -32.88 -1.47
N GLY A 67 -9.06 -32.56 -0.18
CA GLY A 67 -7.77 -32.65 0.50
C GLY A 67 -6.67 -31.77 -0.11
N ALA A 68 -7.04 -30.90 -1.07
CA ALA A 68 -6.13 -29.96 -1.67
C ALA A 68 -5.73 -28.97 -0.58
N ARG A 69 -4.52 -29.16 -0.03
CA ARG A 69 -3.84 -28.19 0.81
C ARG A 69 -3.61 -26.93 -0.03
N THR A 70 -4.64 -26.11 -0.20
CA THR A 70 -4.46 -24.69 -0.45
C THR A 70 -3.80 -24.16 0.80
N ARG A 71 -2.46 -24.09 0.78
CA ARG A 71 -1.65 -23.51 1.84
C ARG A 71 -2.36 -22.23 2.30
N PRO A 72 -2.90 -22.18 3.53
CA PRO A 72 -3.48 -20.95 4.04
C PRO A 72 -2.40 -19.89 3.91
N LEU A 73 -2.71 -18.79 3.22
CA LEU A 73 -1.84 -17.63 3.22
C LEU A 73 -1.67 -17.26 4.70
N ARG A 74 -0.45 -17.42 5.23
CA ARG A 74 -0.16 -17.39 6.67
C ARG A 74 -0.84 -16.17 7.28
N THR A 75 -1.93 -16.42 8.00
CA THR A 75 -2.72 -15.45 8.75
C THR A 75 -2.11 -15.35 10.14
N ASP A 76 -0.79 -15.22 10.19
CA ASP A 76 -0.01 -15.47 11.41
C ASP A 76 0.81 -14.22 11.73
N GLY A 77 0.09 -13.14 11.96
CA GLY A 77 0.63 -11.89 12.48
C GLY A 77 -0.47 -11.17 13.24
N PRO A 78 -0.18 -10.56 14.40
CA PRO A 78 -1.14 -9.73 15.11
C PRO A 78 -1.68 -8.67 14.14
N ASP A 79 -3.00 -8.40 14.18
CA ASP A 79 -3.60 -7.30 13.43
C ASP A 79 -2.74 -6.06 13.65
N ALA A 80 -2.06 -5.59 12.60
CA ALA A 80 -1.14 -4.48 12.74
C ALA A 80 -1.91 -3.29 13.35
N ILE A 81 -1.36 -2.72 14.43
CA ILE A 81 -1.99 -1.61 15.16
C ILE A 81 -2.27 -0.49 14.15
N CYS A 82 -3.55 -0.17 13.98
CA CYS A 82 -3.98 0.91 13.09
C CYS A 82 -3.75 2.24 13.79
N SER A 83 -2.54 2.79 13.71
CA SER A 83 -2.29 4.16 14.17
C SER A 83 -3.09 5.16 13.34
N ALA A 84 -3.41 6.32 13.92
CA ALA A 84 -4.08 7.40 13.20
C ALA A 84 -3.28 7.85 11.98
N GLU A 85 -1.95 7.81 12.07
CA GLU A 85 -1.01 8.11 11.01
C GLU A 85 -1.13 7.14 9.83
N LEU A 86 -1.14 5.82 10.07
CA LEU A 86 -1.31 4.82 9.01
C LEU A 86 -2.69 4.94 8.32
N ALA A 87 -3.74 5.27 9.09
CA ALA A 87 -5.06 5.51 8.53
C ALA A 87 -5.09 6.77 7.63
N ALA A 88 -4.48 7.88 8.07
CA ALA A 88 -4.36 9.09 7.26
C ALA A 88 -3.51 8.83 6.01
N PHE A 89 -2.43 8.08 6.12
CA PHE A 89 -1.59 7.67 5.00
C PHE A 89 -2.36 6.84 3.97
N HIS A 90 -3.22 5.92 4.43
CA HIS A 90 -4.07 5.14 3.54
C HIS A 90 -5.10 6.00 2.80
N ILE A 91 -5.71 6.98 3.46
CA ILE A 91 -6.64 7.93 2.83
C ILE A 91 -5.89 8.77 1.79
N ALA A 92 -4.71 9.27 2.14
CA ALA A 92 -3.86 10.02 1.22
C ALA A 92 -3.48 9.20 -0.02
N TYR A 93 -3.23 7.90 0.14
CA TYR A 93 -2.94 6.97 -0.96
C TYR A 93 -4.19 6.70 -1.82
N ALA A 94 -5.34 6.50 -1.18
CA ALA A 94 -6.60 6.22 -1.86
C ALA A 94 -7.10 7.41 -2.70
N SER A 95 -6.80 8.64 -2.28
CA SER A 95 -7.14 9.86 -3.01
C SER A 95 -6.21 10.16 -4.19
N GLN A 96 -5.06 9.47 -4.33
CA GLN A 96 -4.17 9.68 -5.46
C GLN A 96 -4.75 9.09 -6.76
N PRO A 97 -4.67 9.84 -7.88
CA PRO A 97 -5.06 9.32 -9.19
C PRO A 97 -4.17 8.15 -9.61
N ASP A 98 -4.66 7.31 -10.52
CA ASP A 98 -3.92 6.19 -11.12
C ASP A 98 -2.89 6.72 -12.14
N ALA A 99 -1.83 7.32 -11.60
CA ALA A 99 -0.68 7.83 -12.33
C ALA A 99 0.48 6.82 -12.30
N LEU A 100 1.49 7.06 -13.13
CA LEU A 100 2.72 6.26 -13.19
C LEU A 100 3.35 6.09 -11.80
N ASP A 101 3.39 7.17 -11.01
CA ASP A 101 3.99 7.20 -9.67
C ASP A 101 3.35 6.16 -8.72
N LYS A 102 2.02 6.04 -8.78
CA LYS A 102 1.26 5.06 -7.98
C LYS A 102 1.59 3.62 -8.41
N ARG A 103 1.76 3.39 -9.71
CA ARG A 103 2.13 2.07 -10.25
C ARG A 103 3.55 1.67 -9.87
N VAL A 104 4.49 2.62 -9.91
CA VAL A 104 5.87 2.43 -9.43
C VAL A 104 5.85 2.03 -7.96
N PHE A 105 5.09 2.77 -7.15
CA PHE A 105 4.93 2.48 -5.72
C PHE A 105 4.31 1.09 -5.47
N ASP A 106 3.25 0.74 -6.19
CA ASP A 106 2.58 -0.57 -6.06
C ASP A 106 3.49 -1.73 -6.46
N LEU A 107 4.24 -1.60 -7.57
CA LEU A 107 5.20 -2.63 -8.00
C LEU A 107 6.32 -2.84 -6.98
N TYR A 108 6.79 -1.76 -6.37
CA TYR A 108 7.87 -1.81 -5.38
C TYR A 108 7.40 -2.39 -4.05
N TYR A 109 6.34 -1.84 -3.47
CA TYR A 109 5.94 -2.13 -2.09
C TYR A 109 4.86 -3.20 -1.97
N VAL A 110 3.87 -3.21 -2.86
CA VAL A 110 2.71 -4.11 -2.76
C VAL A 110 3.03 -5.44 -3.42
N HIS A 111 3.56 -5.41 -4.63
CA HIS A 111 3.91 -6.61 -5.39
C HIS A 111 5.31 -7.16 -5.08
N ARG A 112 6.18 -6.35 -4.46
CA ARG A 112 7.58 -6.70 -4.13
C ARG A 112 8.32 -7.35 -5.31
N VAL A 113 8.25 -6.73 -6.48
CA VAL A 113 8.86 -7.28 -7.70
C VAL A 113 10.39 -7.29 -7.57
N ALA A 114 10.97 -8.50 -7.51
CA ALA A 114 12.38 -8.71 -7.16
C ALA A 114 13.40 -8.15 -8.17
N PRO A 115 13.12 -8.05 -9.49
CA PRO A 115 13.95 -7.25 -10.37
C PRO A 115 13.31 -5.87 -10.63
N VAL A 116 13.85 -4.81 -10.02
CA VAL A 116 13.43 -3.43 -10.35
C VAL A 116 13.61 -3.14 -11.85
N LYS A 117 14.57 -3.81 -12.50
CA LYS A 117 14.75 -3.77 -13.95
C LYS A 117 13.53 -4.28 -14.73
N THR A 118 12.88 -5.35 -14.28
CA THR A 118 11.68 -5.88 -14.96
C THR A 118 10.47 -4.99 -14.69
N ALA A 119 10.33 -4.48 -13.46
CA ALA A 119 9.28 -3.50 -13.13
C ALA A 119 9.41 -2.22 -13.96
N ALA A 120 10.61 -1.66 -14.08
CA ALA A 120 10.89 -0.49 -14.89
C ALA A 120 10.65 -0.75 -16.40
N ALA A 121 11.01 -1.95 -16.90
CA ALA A 121 10.74 -2.34 -18.28
C ALA A 121 9.24 -2.45 -18.57
N ALA A 122 8.45 -3.02 -17.65
CA ALA A 122 6.99 -3.10 -17.77
C ALA A 122 6.34 -1.70 -17.85
N LEU A 123 6.91 -0.72 -17.14
CA LEU A 123 6.48 0.68 -17.17
C LEU A 123 7.14 1.52 -18.28
N LYS A 124 8.03 0.93 -19.09
CA LYS A 124 8.81 1.61 -20.15
C LYS A 124 9.64 2.80 -19.64
N ILE A 125 10.18 2.71 -18.42
CA ILE A 125 11.03 3.75 -17.81
C ILE A 125 12.43 3.22 -17.50
N SER A 126 13.37 4.14 -17.28
CA SER A 126 14.71 3.78 -16.82
C SER A 126 14.72 3.43 -15.33
N ARG A 127 15.69 2.61 -14.89
CA ARG A 127 15.88 2.28 -13.47
C ARG A 127 16.10 3.53 -12.61
N LYS A 128 16.87 4.50 -13.11
CA LYS A 128 17.11 5.77 -12.40
C LYS A 128 15.82 6.57 -12.23
N HIS A 129 14.99 6.62 -13.28
CA HIS A 129 13.71 7.31 -13.22
C HIS A 129 12.74 6.61 -12.25
N PHE A 130 12.75 5.28 -12.18
CA PHE A 130 11.97 4.50 -11.22
C PHE A 130 12.22 4.96 -9.78
N TYR A 131 13.48 5.02 -9.34
CA TYR A 131 13.81 5.44 -7.97
C TYR A 131 13.52 6.92 -7.70
N SER A 132 13.74 7.80 -8.69
CA SER A 132 13.39 9.22 -8.56
C SER A 132 11.89 9.39 -8.33
N VAL A 133 11.07 8.77 -9.17
CA VAL A 133 9.61 8.83 -9.07
C VAL A 133 9.12 8.23 -7.75
N LEU A 134 9.73 7.12 -7.33
CA LEU A 134 9.40 6.48 -6.05
C LEU A 134 9.67 7.41 -4.87
N GLY A 135 10.85 8.05 -4.82
CA GLY A 135 11.21 8.99 -3.77
C GLY A 135 10.29 10.21 -3.72
N ASP A 136 10.00 10.82 -4.87
CA ASP A 136 9.10 11.97 -4.98
C ASP A 136 7.68 11.61 -4.53
N PHE A 137 7.21 10.41 -4.89
CA PHE A 137 5.90 9.93 -4.49
C PHE A 137 5.80 9.68 -2.98
N ARG A 138 6.82 9.08 -2.35
CA ARG A 138 6.88 8.89 -0.88
C ARG A 138 6.74 10.22 -0.14
N LYS A 139 7.52 11.23 -0.55
CA LYS A 139 7.48 12.58 0.05
C LYS A 139 6.11 13.21 -0.11
N ARG A 140 5.53 13.16 -1.30
CA ARG A 140 4.19 13.70 -1.58
C ARG A 140 3.11 13.03 -0.74
N LEU A 141 3.19 11.72 -0.59
CA LEU A 141 2.23 10.93 0.18
C LEU A 141 2.32 11.23 1.67
N TYR A 142 3.54 11.36 2.20
CA TYR A 142 3.77 11.77 3.58
C TYR A 142 3.21 13.18 3.86
N MET A 143 3.52 14.17 3.02
CA MET A 143 2.97 15.53 3.14
C MET A 143 1.44 15.54 3.11
N ALA A 144 0.82 14.78 2.21
CA ALA A 144 -0.63 14.66 2.14
C ALA A 144 -1.23 14.02 3.39
N SER A 145 -0.57 13.00 3.95
CA SER A 145 -1.03 12.33 5.18
C SER A 145 -0.98 13.27 6.41
N GLN A 146 0.07 14.09 6.52
CA GLN A 146 0.18 15.09 7.57
C GLN A 146 -0.91 16.15 7.48
N GLY A 147 -1.27 16.58 6.26
CA GLY A 147 -2.41 17.49 6.05
C GLY A 147 -3.75 16.90 6.55
N ILE A 148 -3.97 15.59 6.34
CA ILE A 148 -5.18 14.91 6.83
C ILE A 148 -5.18 14.79 8.36
N LEU A 149 -4.02 14.52 8.96
CA LEU A 149 -3.88 14.47 10.43
C LEU A 149 -4.13 15.82 11.08
N ALA A 150 -3.58 16.89 10.50
CA ALA A 150 -3.81 18.25 10.96
C ALA A 150 -5.30 18.61 10.89
N ALA A 151 -5.93 18.39 9.72
CA ALA A 151 -7.36 18.66 9.54
C ALA A 151 -8.26 17.86 10.50
N LYS A 152 -7.88 16.63 10.85
CA LYS A 152 -8.61 15.80 11.82
C LYS A 152 -8.50 16.33 13.25
N THR A 153 -7.36 16.94 13.60
CA THR A 153 -7.10 17.49 14.94
C THR A 153 -7.81 18.83 15.13
N GLU A 154 -8.00 19.60 14.05
CA GLU A 154 -8.67 20.90 14.02
C GLU A 154 -10.20 20.84 14.03
N LEU A 155 -10.82 19.66 14.19
CA LEU A 155 -12.27 19.50 14.38
C LEU A 155 -12.64 19.25 15.86
N PRO A 156 -12.57 20.25 16.76
CA PRO A 156 -13.26 20.18 18.04
C PRO A 156 -14.74 20.52 17.84
N GLY A 157 -15.61 19.52 18.04
CA GLY A 157 -17.01 19.71 18.45
C GLY A 157 -17.87 20.67 17.63
N SER A 158 -18.61 20.14 16.65
CA SER A 158 -19.85 20.74 16.18
C SER A 158 -20.95 20.67 17.26
N ASN A 159 -20.80 21.46 18.34
CA ASN A 159 -21.88 21.82 19.25
C ASN A 159 -22.39 23.21 18.86
N GLN A 160 -23.32 23.26 17.91
CA GLN A 160 -24.30 24.34 17.81
C GLN A 160 -25.68 23.74 18.08
N THR A 161 -26.00 23.57 19.36
CA THR A 161 -27.39 23.54 19.82
C THR A 161 -27.97 24.93 19.58
N THR A 162 -28.59 25.13 18.42
CA THR A 162 -29.44 26.28 18.17
C THR A 162 -30.65 26.18 19.08
N SER A 163 -30.58 26.80 20.25
CA SER A 163 -31.74 27.06 21.10
C SER A 163 -32.67 28.01 20.36
N ILE A 164 -33.62 27.45 19.62
CA ILE A 164 -34.78 28.20 19.11
C ILE A 164 -35.71 28.40 20.29
N SER A 165 -35.61 29.59 20.89
CA SER A 165 -36.59 30.15 21.80
C SER A 165 -37.78 30.66 20.98
N THR A 166 -39.00 30.27 21.34
CA THR A 166 -40.25 30.80 20.79
C THR A 166 -41.40 30.50 21.76
N PRO A 167 -42.43 31.35 21.87
CA PRO A 167 -42.44 32.80 22.08
C PRO A 167 -42.82 33.19 23.52
#